data_AF-V4QCM9-F1
#
_entry.id   AF-V4QCM9-F1
#
_cell.length_a   1.000
_cell.length_b   1.000
_cell.length_c   1.000
_cell.angle_alpha   90.00
_cell.angle_beta   90.00
_cell.angle_gamma   90.00
#
_symmetry.space_group_name_H-M   'P 1'
#
loop_
_entity.id
_entity.type
_entity.pdbx_description
1 polymer ?
#
loop_
_entity_poly.entity_id
_entity_poly.type
_entity_poly.pdbx_seq_one_letter_code
_entity_poly.pdbx_strand_id
1 'polypeptide(L)'
;MDWSSWLKVFDPWLDGVNVFASVFAAISAFFLGLIALRRQNNTTEADFYLQFTARYNTLRMHEALLVLYRLKMSKPDDFAHHFIQEFRQGTPEGLRLDQARRLVNRYFVNIAEMRRNRLINQKLARMLCNFQGLNIFYKIVVPMNQAKYGNQQEHSEIYQLLRRIKSRFSDGSFGLVDQVEG
;
A
#
# COMPACT_ATOMS: atom_id res chain seq x y z
N MET A 1 -79.36 5.73 -2.80
CA MET A 1 -78.38 6.28 -1.84
C MET A 1 -77.01 5.97 -2.39
N ASP A 2 -76.41 6.95 -3.05
CA ASP A 2 -75.15 6.80 -3.79
C ASP A 2 -73.97 6.97 -2.82
N TRP A 3 -73.30 5.86 -2.52
CA TRP A 3 -72.16 5.80 -1.60
C TRP A 3 -70.84 6.24 -2.27
N SER A 4 -70.85 6.56 -3.57
CA SER A 4 -69.64 6.95 -4.33
C SER A 4 -69.15 8.38 -4.06
N SER A 5 -69.97 9.22 -3.42
CA SER A 5 -69.63 10.61 -3.10
C SER A 5 -68.78 10.77 -1.83
N TRP A 6 -68.79 9.79 -0.92
CA TRP A 6 -68.01 9.82 0.33
C TRP A 6 -66.54 9.44 0.13
N LEU A 7 -66.23 8.64 -0.90
CA LEU A 7 -64.86 8.22 -1.19
C LEU A 7 -63.99 9.32 -1.81
N LYS A 8 -64.59 10.30 -2.49
CA LYS A 8 -63.86 11.44 -3.09
C LYS A 8 -63.35 12.47 -2.09
N VAL A 9 -63.78 12.40 -0.82
CA VAL A 9 -63.37 13.34 0.24
C VAL A 9 -62.08 12.86 0.94
N PHE A 10 -61.69 11.59 0.76
CA PHE A 10 -60.51 11.00 1.41
C PHE A 10 -59.24 10.96 0.54
N ASP A 11 -59.33 11.29 -0.76
CA ASP A 11 -58.20 11.16 -1.70
C ASP A 11 -57.05 12.19 -1.60
N PRO A 12 -57.17 13.42 -1.05
CA PRO A 12 -56.03 14.33 -1.01
C PRO A 12 -54.91 13.88 -0.04
N TRP A 13 -55.26 13.07 0.97
CA TRP A 13 -54.32 12.59 1.98
C TRP A 13 -53.51 11.37 1.50
N LEU A 14 -54.08 10.52 0.65
CA LEU A 14 -53.42 9.32 0.15
C LEU A 14 -52.36 9.65 -0.91
N ASP A 15 -52.64 10.61 -1.78
CA ASP A 15 -51.67 11.10 -2.77
C ASP A 15 -50.48 11.81 -2.12
N GLY A 16 -50.72 12.58 -1.06
CA GLY A 16 -49.67 13.19 -0.25
C GLY A 16 -48.75 12.13 0.39
N VAL A 17 -49.33 11.10 1.01
CA VAL A 17 -48.58 10.02 1.67
C VAL A 17 -47.73 9.21 0.65
N ASN A 18 -48.24 8.99 -0.57
CA ASN A 18 -47.48 8.31 -1.64
C ASN A 18 -46.29 9.15 -2.14
N VAL A 19 -46.44 10.47 -2.24
CA VAL A 19 -45.33 11.38 -2.61
C VAL A 19 -44.31 11.49 -1.47
N PHE A 20 -44.75 11.57 -0.21
CA PHE A 20 -43.83 11.57 0.94
C PHE A 20 -43.07 10.24 1.08
N ALA A 21 -43.75 9.11 0.91
CA ALA A 21 -43.13 7.78 0.97
C ALA A 21 -42.10 7.57 -0.15
N SER A 22 -42.37 8.04 -1.37
CA SER A 22 -41.44 7.93 -2.50
C SER A 22 -40.20 8.83 -2.34
N VAL A 23 -40.35 10.05 -1.81
CA VAL A 23 -39.23 10.94 -1.50
C VAL A 23 -38.38 10.38 -0.34
N PHE A 24 -39.00 9.89 0.73
CA PHE A 24 -38.29 9.24 1.82
C PHE A 24 -37.58 7.95 1.38
N ALA A 25 -38.21 7.14 0.52
CA ALA A 25 -37.60 5.96 -0.06
C ALA A 25 -36.40 6.32 -0.94
N ALA A 26 -36.49 7.37 -1.76
CA ALA A 26 -35.37 7.84 -2.59
C ALA A 26 -34.20 8.35 -1.74
N ILE A 27 -34.46 9.13 -0.69
CA ILE A 27 -33.44 9.60 0.25
C ILE A 27 -32.80 8.42 1.00
N SER A 28 -33.61 7.49 1.49
CA SER A 28 -33.13 6.30 2.19
C SER A 28 -32.32 5.39 1.28
N ALA A 29 -32.74 5.19 0.03
CA ALA A 29 -31.99 4.45 -0.98
C ALA A 29 -30.66 5.14 -1.33
N PHE A 30 -30.62 6.48 -1.38
CA PHE A 30 -29.39 7.23 -1.56
C PHE A 30 -28.42 7.02 -0.38
N PHE A 31 -28.89 7.12 0.87
CA PHE A 31 -28.06 6.87 2.05
C PHE A 31 -27.61 5.42 2.17
N LEU A 32 -28.49 4.46 1.93
CA LEU A 32 -28.15 3.03 1.89
C LEU A 32 -27.19 2.72 0.75
N GLY A 33 -27.34 3.36 -0.41
CA GLY A 33 -26.39 3.30 -1.53
C GLY A 33 -25.02 3.82 -1.14
N LEU A 34 -24.93 4.96 -0.44
CA LEU A 34 -23.67 5.48 0.10
C LEU A 34 -23.03 4.52 1.13
N ILE A 35 -23.84 3.89 1.99
CA ILE A 35 -23.35 2.90 2.95
C ILE A 35 -22.86 1.63 2.23
N ALA A 36 -23.58 1.16 1.22
CA ALA A 36 -23.19 0.02 0.40
C ALA A 36 -21.89 0.28 -0.36
N LEU A 37 -21.75 1.46 -0.98
CA LEU A 37 -20.50 1.89 -1.61
C LEU A 37 -19.34 1.96 -0.61
N ARG A 38 -19.58 2.48 0.60
CA ARG A 38 -18.56 2.48 1.67
C ARG A 38 -18.17 1.08 2.10
N ARG A 39 -19.13 0.15 2.21
CA ARG A 39 -18.86 -1.26 2.55
C ARG A 39 -18.07 -1.95 1.43
N GLN A 40 -18.46 -1.74 0.18
CA GLN A 40 -17.76 -2.29 -0.99
C GLN A 40 -16.32 -1.76 -1.06
N ASN A 41 -16.12 -0.46 -0.84
CA ASN A 41 -14.78 0.13 -0.78
C ASN A 41 -13.94 -0.47 0.36
N ASN A 42 -14.53 -0.68 1.54
CA ASN A 42 -13.82 -1.33 2.66
C ASN A 42 -13.43 -2.77 2.34
N THR A 43 -14.29 -3.54 1.66
CA THR A 43 -13.99 -4.91 1.21
C THR A 43 -12.84 -4.90 0.21
N THR A 44 -12.88 -4.02 -0.79
CA THR A 44 -11.80 -3.89 -1.78
C THR A 44 -10.47 -3.49 -1.13
N GLU A 45 -10.48 -2.55 -0.18
CA GLU A 45 -9.27 -2.16 0.57
C GLU A 45 -8.71 -3.33 1.41
N ALA A 46 -9.58 -4.13 2.03
CA ALA A 46 -9.18 -5.33 2.77
C ALA A 46 -8.55 -6.38 1.86
N ASP A 47 -9.15 -6.65 0.69
CA ASP A 47 -8.62 -7.60 -0.28
C ASP A 47 -7.25 -7.15 -0.81
N PHE A 48 -7.10 -5.87 -1.16
CA PHE A 48 -5.81 -5.30 -1.56
C PHE A 48 -4.76 -5.46 -0.45
N TYR A 49 -5.13 -5.18 0.80
CA TYR A 49 -4.26 -5.36 1.94
C TYR A 49 -3.81 -6.81 2.10
N LEU A 50 -4.74 -7.77 2.03
CA LEU A 50 -4.44 -9.20 2.15
C LEU A 50 -3.52 -9.67 1.02
N GLN A 51 -3.78 -9.28 -0.22
CA GLN A 51 -2.95 -9.65 -1.38
C GLN A 51 -1.53 -9.09 -1.28
N PHE A 52 -1.37 -7.82 -0.91
CA PHE A 52 -0.04 -7.23 -0.73
C PHE A 52 0.70 -7.85 0.45
N THR A 53 0.01 -8.10 1.55
CA THR A 53 0.58 -8.74 2.74
C THR A 53 1.04 -10.17 2.40
N ALA A 54 0.24 -10.94 1.67
CA ALA A 54 0.62 -12.26 1.20
C ALA A 54 1.88 -12.22 0.32
N ARG A 55 1.97 -11.23 -0.59
CA ARG A 55 3.17 -11.01 -1.42
C ARG A 55 4.40 -10.67 -0.58
N TYR A 56 4.25 -9.85 0.46
CA TYR A 56 5.34 -9.51 1.38
C TYR A 56 5.79 -10.73 2.21
N ASN A 57 4.86 -11.58 2.63
CA ASN A 57 5.12 -12.74 3.48
C ASN A 57 5.62 -13.97 2.71
N THR A 58 5.99 -13.83 1.44
CA THR A 58 6.58 -14.93 0.66
C THR A 58 7.99 -15.25 1.16
N LEU A 59 8.37 -16.53 1.11
CA LEU A 59 9.74 -16.98 1.43
C LEU A 59 10.79 -16.19 0.63
N ARG A 60 10.51 -15.96 -0.66
CA ARG A 60 11.37 -15.20 -1.56
C ARG A 60 11.62 -13.75 -1.09
N MET A 61 10.59 -13.08 -0.56
CA MET A 61 10.75 -11.73 0.00
C MET A 61 11.59 -11.79 1.28
N HIS A 62 11.32 -12.74 2.16
CA HIS A 62 12.09 -12.92 3.39
C HIS A 62 13.58 -13.16 3.10
N GLU A 63 13.91 -14.07 2.18
CA GLU A 63 15.28 -14.31 1.72
C GLU A 63 15.93 -13.06 1.13
N ALA A 64 15.20 -12.31 0.29
CA ALA A 64 15.71 -11.07 -0.28
C ALA A 64 16.07 -10.05 0.81
N LEU A 65 15.21 -9.89 1.82
CA LEU A 65 15.46 -9.00 2.95
C LEU A 65 16.69 -9.45 3.76
N LEU A 66 16.79 -10.75 4.08
CA LEU A 66 17.93 -11.31 4.81
C LEU A 66 19.25 -11.12 4.08
N VAL A 67 19.27 -11.36 2.76
CA VAL A 67 20.49 -11.24 1.95
C VAL A 67 20.98 -9.80 1.90
N LEU A 68 20.07 -8.85 1.70
CA LEU A 68 20.40 -7.42 1.70
C LEU A 68 20.86 -6.95 3.09
N TYR A 69 20.23 -7.45 4.14
CA TYR A 69 20.65 -7.16 5.51
C TYR A 69 22.05 -7.69 5.81
N ARG A 70 22.33 -8.96 5.51
CA ARG A 70 23.66 -9.58 5.69
C ARG A 70 24.74 -8.86 4.90
N LEU A 71 24.44 -8.41 3.68
CA LEU A 71 25.36 -7.58 2.91
C LEU A 71 25.69 -6.29 3.67
N LYS A 72 24.68 -5.56 4.16
CA LYS A 72 24.89 -4.32 4.92
C LYS A 72 25.65 -4.55 6.22
N MET A 73 25.42 -5.67 6.91
CA MET A 73 26.14 -6.00 8.15
C MET A 73 27.59 -6.39 7.88
N SER A 74 27.87 -7.13 6.80
CA SER A 74 29.24 -7.52 6.47
C SER A 74 30.07 -6.38 5.87
N LYS A 75 29.42 -5.39 5.24
CA LYS A 75 30.07 -4.22 4.64
C LYS A 75 29.30 -2.93 4.96
N PRO A 76 29.30 -2.43 6.20
CA PRO A 76 28.46 -1.29 6.62
C PRO A 76 28.63 -0.05 5.74
N ASP A 77 29.87 0.31 5.40
CA ASP A 77 30.12 1.56 4.68
C ASP A 77 30.23 1.38 3.16
N ASP A 78 30.52 0.16 2.69
CA ASP A 78 30.89 -0.10 1.29
C ASP A 78 29.92 -1.03 0.54
N PHE A 79 28.85 -1.49 1.17
CA PHE A 79 27.92 -2.46 0.58
C PHE A 79 27.41 -2.09 -0.83
N ALA A 80 27.16 -0.80 -1.08
CA ALA A 80 26.63 -0.33 -2.36
C ALA A 80 27.70 -0.40 -3.47
N HIS A 81 28.95 -0.07 -3.16
CA HIS A 81 30.06 -0.18 -4.11
C HIS A 81 30.36 -1.65 -4.41
N HIS A 82 30.47 -2.48 -3.38
CA HIS A 82 30.65 -3.92 -3.51
C HIS A 82 29.56 -4.55 -4.39
N PHE A 83 28.30 -4.20 -4.17
CA PHE A 83 27.20 -4.64 -5.04
C PHE A 83 27.44 -4.29 -6.51
N ILE A 84 27.84 -3.05 -6.82
CA ILE A 84 28.08 -2.62 -8.19
C ILE A 84 29.26 -3.35 -8.82
N GLN A 85 30.33 -3.59 -8.07
CA GLN A 85 31.47 -4.36 -8.52
C GLN A 85 31.06 -5.78 -8.92
N GLU A 86 30.42 -6.51 -8.00
CA GLU A 86 29.92 -7.89 -8.22
C GLU A 86 28.94 -7.94 -9.40
N PHE A 87 28.01 -6.99 -9.47
CA PHE A 87 27.02 -6.92 -10.55
C PHE A 87 27.66 -6.65 -11.93
N ARG A 88 28.64 -5.75 -12.01
CA ARG A 88 29.35 -5.44 -13.27
C ARG A 88 30.22 -6.59 -13.74
N GLN A 89 30.79 -7.35 -12.81
CA GLN A 89 31.56 -8.56 -13.09
C GLN A 89 30.66 -9.76 -13.45
N GLY A 90 29.34 -9.62 -13.33
CA GLY A 90 28.39 -10.68 -13.65
C GLY A 90 28.48 -11.88 -12.70
N THR A 91 28.97 -11.68 -11.48
CA THR A 91 29.17 -12.77 -10.53
C THR A 91 27.82 -13.32 -10.05
N PRO A 92 27.76 -14.60 -9.61
CA PRO A 92 26.54 -15.16 -9.03
C PRO A 92 26.01 -14.34 -7.84
N GLU A 93 26.91 -13.79 -7.03
CA GLU A 93 26.54 -12.92 -5.92
C GLU A 93 25.90 -11.61 -6.40
N GLY A 94 26.52 -10.92 -7.36
CA GLY A 94 26.00 -9.66 -7.92
C GLY A 94 24.60 -9.81 -8.52
N LEU A 95 24.37 -10.91 -9.25
CA LEU A 95 23.05 -11.23 -9.81
C LEU A 95 22.01 -11.49 -8.71
N ARG A 96 22.37 -12.26 -7.68
CA ARG A 96 21.50 -12.56 -6.53
C ARG A 96 21.14 -11.29 -5.76
N LEU A 97 22.10 -10.39 -5.53
CA LEU A 97 21.89 -9.10 -4.88
C LEU A 97 20.98 -8.19 -5.71
N ASP A 98 21.15 -8.14 -7.04
CA ASP A 98 20.28 -7.35 -7.92
C ASP A 98 18.84 -7.87 -7.91
N GLN A 99 18.64 -9.20 -7.90
CA GLN A 99 17.31 -9.81 -7.79
C GLN A 99 16.63 -9.44 -6.47
N ALA A 100 17.34 -9.57 -5.34
CA ALA A 100 16.84 -9.20 -4.03
C ALA A 100 16.48 -7.71 -3.96
N ARG A 101 17.38 -6.83 -4.42
CA ARG A 101 17.17 -5.37 -4.52
C ARG A 101 15.92 -5.05 -5.35
N ARG A 102 15.77 -5.65 -6.54
CA ARG A 102 14.61 -5.42 -7.42
C ARG A 102 13.29 -5.83 -6.75
N LEU A 103 13.28 -6.96 -6.06
CA LEU A 103 12.08 -7.48 -5.41
C LEU A 103 11.58 -6.52 -4.33
N VAL A 104 12.47 -6.11 -3.42
CA VAL A 104 12.16 -5.16 -2.35
C VAL A 104 11.80 -3.79 -2.92
N ASN A 105 12.57 -3.30 -3.91
CA ASN A 105 12.28 -2.04 -4.59
C ASN A 105 10.87 -2.02 -5.18
N ARG A 106 10.52 -3.05 -5.94
CA ARG A 106 9.21 -3.13 -6.61
C ARG A 106 8.06 -3.15 -5.61
N TYR A 107 8.21 -3.79 -4.46
CA TYR A 107 7.17 -3.79 -3.45
C TYR A 107 6.83 -2.38 -2.97
N PHE A 108 7.84 -1.62 -2.54
CA PHE A 108 7.63 -0.28 -1.97
C PHE A 108 7.34 0.80 -3.01
N VAL A 109 8.01 0.76 -4.17
CA VAL A 109 7.73 1.69 -5.27
C VAL A 109 6.30 1.52 -5.77
N ASN A 110 5.79 0.29 -5.91
CA ASN A 110 4.40 0.08 -6.31
C ASN A 110 3.40 0.73 -5.34
N ILE A 111 3.68 0.73 -4.03
CA ILE A 111 2.80 1.40 -3.04
C ILE A 111 2.82 2.92 -3.25
N ALA A 112 4.00 3.51 -3.44
CA ALA A 112 4.12 4.94 -3.74
C ALA A 112 3.40 5.31 -5.05
N GLU A 113 3.57 4.51 -6.11
CA GLU A 113 2.89 4.72 -7.40
C GLU A 113 1.37 4.60 -7.29
N MET A 114 0.86 3.56 -6.63
CA MET A 114 -0.59 3.42 -6.40
C MET A 114 -1.14 4.62 -5.62
N ARG A 115 -0.38 5.14 -4.64
CA ARG A 115 -0.77 6.33 -3.89
C ARG A 115 -0.72 7.59 -4.75
N ARG A 116 0.32 7.76 -5.59
CA ARG A 116 0.50 8.89 -6.52
C ARG A 116 -0.69 8.97 -7.48
N ASN A 117 -1.07 7.82 -8.03
CA ASN A 117 -2.17 7.68 -8.99
C ASN A 117 -3.56 7.58 -8.32
N ARG A 118 -3.66 7.82 -7.01
CA ARG A 118 -4.92 7.79 -6.23
C ARG A 118 -5.69 6.47 -6.29
N LEU A 119 -5.00 5.36 -6.59
CA LEU A 119 -5.58 4.00 -6.59
C LEU A 119 -5.80 3.48 -5.17
N ILE A 120 -5.01 3.96 -4.22
CA ILE A 120 -5.17 3.68 -2.80
C ILE A 120 -5.17 4.98 -1.99
N ASN A 121 -5.93 4.99 -0.90
CA ASN A 121 -5.95 6.11 0.04
C ASN A 121 -4.68 6.14 0.92
N GLN A 122 -4.50 7.24 1.65
CA GLN A 122 -3.34 7.43 2.54
C GLN A 122 -3.26 6.40 3.67
N LYS A 123 -4.40 5.97 4.22
CA LYS A 123 -4.48 5.02 5.32
C LYS A 123 -4.00 3.64 4.87
N LEU A 124 -4.52 3.13 3.76
CA LEU A 124 -4.10 1.88 3.15
C LEU A 124 -2.62 1.90 2.78
N ALA A 125 -2.13 2.98 2.14
CA ALA A 125 -0.72 3.13 1.84
C ALA A 125 0.17 3.04 3.10
N ARG A 126 -0.22 3.68 4.21
CA ARG A 126 0.49 3.58 5.49
C ARG A 126 0.52 2.17 6.05
N MET A 127 -0.60 1.45 5.97
CA MET A 127 -0.68 0.04 6.41
C MET A 127 0.25 -0.84 5.56
N LEU A 128 0.24 -0.67 4.24
CA LEU A 128 1.10 -1.42 3.31
C LEU A 128 2.59 -1.10 3.46
N CYS A 129 2.94 0.06 4.01
CA CYS A 129 4.32 0.40 4.35
C CYS A 129 4.73 -0.05 5.76
N ASN A 130 3.83 -0.63 6.56
CA ASN A 130 4.13 -0.97 7.95
C ASN A 130 4.82 -2.33 8.11
N PHE A 131 5.95 -2.48 7.44
CA PHE A 131 6.79 -3.68 7.50
C PHE A 131 8.26 -3.33 7.70
N GLN A 132 9.01 -4.24 8.34
CA GLN A 132 10.44 -4.11 8.62
C GLN A 132 11.28 -3.83 7.36
N GLY A 133 10.88 -4.42 6.23
CA GLY A 133 11.53 -4.23 4.94
C GLY A 133 11.57 -2.78 4.45
N LEU A 134 10.75 -1.88 5.03
CA LEU A 134 10.80 -0.46 4.72
C LEU A 134 12.14 0.17 5.12
N ASN A 135 12.72 -0.27 6.25
CA ASN A 135 14.02 0.20 6.68
C ASN A 135 15.14 -0.33 5.77
N ILE A 136 15.04 -1.60 5.34
CA ILE A 136 15.94 -2.18 4.32
C ILE A 136 15.83 -1.41 3.01
N PHE A 137 14.62 -1.05 2.60
CA PHE A 137 14.40 -0.25 1.40
C PHE A 137 15.16 1.08 1.47
N TYR A 138 14.97 1.87 2.53
CA TYR A 138 15.61 3.18 2.63
C TYR A 138 17.12 3.11 2.88
N LYS A 139 17.59 2.19 3.74
CA LYS A 139 18.99 2.15 4.19
C LYS A 139 19.90 1.35 3.26
N ILE A 140 19.34 0.49 2.41
CA ILE A 140 20.12 -0.45 1.57
C ILE A 140 19.72 -0.31 0.10
N VAL A 141 18.44 -0.53 -0.23
CA VAL A 141 17.97 -0.57 -1.62
C VAL A 141 18.11 0.79 -2.31
N VAL A 142 17.72 1.89 -1.66
CA VAL A 142 17.84 3.24 -2.24
C VAL A 142 19.31 3.59 -2.54
N PRO A 143 20.28 3.44 -1.62
CA PRO A 143 21.69 3.62 -1.94
C PRO A 143 22.20 2.73 -3.09
N MET A 144 21.80 1.46 -3.14
CA MET A 144 22.15 0.57 -4.26
C MET A 144 21.54 1.03 -5.59
N ASN A 145 20.31 1.57 -5.57
CA ASN A 145 19.68 2.13 -6.77
C ASN A 145 20.42 3.37 -7.25
N GLN A 146 20.80 4.26 -6.32
CA GLN A 146 21.58 5.46 -6.64
C GLN A 146 22.95 5.09 -7.22
N ALA A 147 23.62 4.09 -6.66
CA ALA A 147 24.88 3.58 -7.19
C ALA A 147 24.75 2.97 -8.60
N LYS A 148 23.59 2.35 -8.90
CA LYS A 148 23.35 1.68 -10.18
C LYS A 148 22.86 2.61 -11.29
N TYR A 149 21.92 3.49 -10.98
CA TYR A 149 21.19 4.31 -11.95
C TYR A 149 21.51 5.81 -11.85
N GLY A 150 22.29 6.23 -10.84
CA GLY A 150 22.50 7.64 -10.52
C GLY A 150 21.28 8.28 -9.84
N ASN A 151 21.36 9.60 -9.66
CA ASN A 151 20.30 10.40 -9.06
C ASN A 151 19.26 10.81 -10.11
N GLN A 152 18.42 9.87 -10.52
CA GLN A 152 17.28 10.18 -11.37
C GLN A 152 16.19 10.93 -10.58
N GLN A 153 15.68 12.02 -11.15
CA GLN A 153 14.70 12.88 -10.49
C GLN A 153 13.40 12.12 -10.17
N GLU A 154 12.88 11.34 -11.10
CA GLU A 154 11.64 10.57 -10.91
C GLU A 154 11.74 9.59 -9.73
N HIS A 155 12.84 8.85 -9.64
CA HIS A 155 13.10 7.97 -8.49
C HIS A 155 13.15 8.74 -7.17
N SER A 156 13.74 9.94 -7.18
CA SER A 156 13.84 10.79 -6.00
C SER A 156 12.46 11.25 -5.52
N GLU A 157 11.57 11.65 -6.43
CA GLU A 157 10.20 12.05 -6.12
C GLU A 157 9.38 10.89 -5.53
N ILE A 158 9.52 9.68 -6.09
CA ILE A 158 8.87 8.48 -5.57
C ILE A 158 9.37 8.12 -4.17
N TYR A 159 10.67 8.21 -3.92
CA TYR A 159 11.22 7.93 -2.59
C TYR A 159 10.77 8.97 -1.56
N GLN A 160 10.67 10.25 -1.96
CA GLN A 160 10.12 11.31 -1.11
C GLN A 160 8.63 11.10 -0.83
N LEU A 161 7.84 10.70 -1.82
CA LEU A 161 6.44 10.34 -1.63
C LEU A 161 6.31 9.19 -0.62
N LEU A 162 7.11 8.14 -0.76
CA LEU A 162 7.11 7.03 0.19
C LEU A 162 7.49 7.49 1.60
N ARG A 163 8.47 8.39 1.75
CA ARG A 163 8.84 8.96 3.06
C ARG A 163 7.72 9.77 3.69
N ARG A 164 6.94 10.50 2.87
CA ARG A 164 5.72 11.21 3.32
C ARG A 164 4.59 10.25 3.71
N ILE A 165 4.50 9.10 3.06
CA ILE A 165 3.57 8.04 3.48
C ILE A 165 4.00 7.49 4.84
N LYS A 166 5.25 7.02 4.93
CA LYS A 166 5.87 6.51 6.15
C LYS A 166 7.40 6.63 6.07
N SER A 167 7.99 7.34 7.02
CA SER A 167 9.43 7.64 7.03
C SER A 167 10.30 6.49 7.53
N ARG A 168 9.76 5.63 8.41
CA ARG A 168 10.42 4.45 8.98
C ARG A 168 9.42 3.41 9.49
N PHE A 169 9.84 2.16 9.61
CA PHE A 169 9.09 1.15 10.35
C PHE A 169 9.10 1.45 11.86
N SER A 170 8.04 1.04 12.58
CA SER A 170 7.65 1.56 13.91
C SER A 170 8.70 1.42 15.01
N ASP A 171 9.54 0.38 14.97
CA ASP A 171 10.60 0.15 15.96
C ASP A 171 11.96 0.74 15.52
N GLY A 172 12.07 1.31 14.31
CA GLY A 172 13.32 1.81 13.73
C GLY A 172 14.38 0.74 13.42
N SER A 173 14.11 -0.51 13.81
CA SER A 173 15.01 -1.65 13.70
C SER A 173 14.82 -2.36 12.35
N PHE A 174 15.72 -3.28 12.01
CA PHE A 174 15.48 -4.18 10.88
C PHE A 174 14.59 -5.38 11.25
N GLY A 175 14.19 -5.49 12.53
CA GLY A 175 13.33 -6.55 13.04
C GLY A 175 13.99 -7.93 13.10
N LEU A 176 15.30 -7.96 12.93
CA LEU A 176 16.17 -9.10 13.16
C LEU A 176 16.95 -8.72 14.42
N VAL A 177 16.76 -9.47 15.51
CA VAL A 177 17.39 -9.19 16.81
C VAL A 177 18.87 -8.93 16.60
N ASP A 178 19.36 -7.80 17.11
CA ASP A 178 20.78 -7.54 17.31
C ASP A 178 21.31 -8.58 18.32
N GLN A 179 21.58 -9.80 17.87
CA GLN A 179 22.37 -10.76 18.62
C GLN A 179 23.85 -10.45 18.45
N VAL A 180 24.29 -9.28 18.92
CA VAL A 180 25.71 -9.02 19.20
C VAL A 180 25.81 -8.05 20.39
N GLU A 181 25.36 -8.49 21.57
CA GLU A 181 25.99 -8.10 22.84
C GLU A 181 26.07 -9.36 23.70
N GLY A 182 27.30 -9.85 23.88
CA GLY A 182 27.69 -11.07 24.59
C GLY A 182 29.13 -11.43 24.29
#